data_AF-A0A844D9I3-F1
#
_entry.id   AF-A0A844D9I3-F1
#
_cell.length_a   1.000
_cell.length_b   1.000
_cell.length_c   1.000
_cell.angle_alpha   90.00
_cell.angle_beta   90.00
_cell.angle_gamma   90.00
#
_symmetry.space_group_name_H-M   'P 1'
#
loop_
_entity.id
_entity.type
_entity.pdbx_description
1 polymer ?
#
loop_
_entity_poly.entity_id
_entity_poly.type
_entity_poly.pdbx_seq_one_letter_code
_entity_poly.pdbx_strand_id
1 'polypeptide(L)'
;MIVASDTGAAALRPPVPTWLVTGPRAGAREAAIAALLPKEGASVIILEGLSDGGSALSFDPTDGPVPYDTVPQVLRIAPGCLHCSGNLILRVTLNRVLRRPPARLYISLASAEHLEQLRSWLSEAPYGALLELQDDIAASSQPVD
;
A
#
# COMPACT_ATOMS: atom_id res chain seq x y z
N MET A 1 3.98 -33.63 -39.38
CA MET A 1 3.98 -32.16 -39.22
C MET A 1 3.54 -31.88 -37.80
N ILE A 2 4.48 -31.51 -36.93
CA ILE A 2 4.27 -31.39 -35.48
C ILE A 2 3.51 -30.09 -35.19
N VAL A 3 2.45 -30.21 -34.39
CA VAL A 3 1.68 -29.12 -33.79
C VAL A 3 2.55 -28.48 -32.69
N ALA A 4 2.78 -27.17 -32.77
CA ALA A 4 3.28 -26.40 -31.63
C ALA A 4 2.15 -25.51 -31.15
N SER A 5 1.55 -25.94 -30.03
CA SER A 5 0.58 -25.19 -29.25
C SER A 5 1.23 -23.92 -28.72
N ASP A 6 0.59 -22.77 -28.99
CA ASP A 6 0.90 -21.50 -28.35
C ASP A 6 0.39 -21.58 -26.89
N THR A 7 1.25 -22.06 -25.99
CA THR A 7 1.02 -21.95 -24.56
C THR A 7 1.24 -20.49 -24.21
N GLY A 8 0.14 -19.73 -24.14
CA GLY A 8 0.12 -18.36 -23.66
C GLY A 8 0.78 -18.26 -22.29
N ALA A 9 2.06 -17.91 -22.29
CA ALA A 9 2.77 -17.49 -21.10
C ALA A 9 2.11 -16.18 -20.67
N ALA A 10 1.21 -16.25 -19.69
CA ALA A 10 0.73 -15.07 -19.01
C ALA A 10 1.97 -14.30 -18.53
N ALA A 11 2.26 -13.15 -19.14
CA ALA A 11 3.40 -12.33 -18.80
C ALA A 11 3.35 -12.10 -17.29
N LEU A 12 4.27 -12.73 -16.55
CA LEU A 12 4.39 -12.56 -15.11
C LEU A 12 4.73 -11.09 -14.91
N ARG A 13 3.72 -10.31 -14.49
CA ARG A 13 3.93 -8.91 -14.14
C ARG A 13 4.98 -8.87 -13.02
N PRO A 14 5.91 -7.89 -13.04
CA PRO A 14 6.86 -7.75 -11.96
C PRO A 14 6.10 -7.60 -10.63
N PRO A 15 6.63 -8.15 -9.52
CA PRO A 15 6.06 -7.94 -8.20
C PRO A 15 5.95 -6.44 -7.89
N VAL A 16 4.95 -6.06 -7.09
CA VAL A 16 4.69 -4.66 -6.75
C VAL A 16 5.60 -4.24 -5.60
N PRO A 17 6.47 -3.22 -5.76
CA PRO A 17 7.22 -2.65 -4.65
C PRO A 17 6.28 -2.18 -3.54
N THR A 18 6.47 -2.72 -2.34
CA THR A 18 5.56 -2.56 -1.22
C THR A 18 6.29 -2.13 0.05
N TRP A 19 5.85 -1.03 0.65
CA TRP A 19 6.39 -0.51 1.90
C TRP A 19 5.38 -0.68 3.04
N LEU A 20 5.85 -1.18 4.18
CA LEU A 20 5.10 -1.15 5.44
C LEU A 20 5.43 0.14 6.19
N VAL A 21 4.40 0.86 6.63
CA VAL A 21 4.56 2.18 7.24
C VAL A 21 4.04 2.16 8.66
N THR A 22 4.89 2.48 9.62
CA THR A 22 4.54 2.58 11.04
C THR A 22 4.78 4.01 11.55
N GLY A 23 4.18 4.36 12.68
CA GLY A 23 4.36 5.68 13.27
C GLY A 23 3.28 6.01 14.30
N PRO A 24 3.55 6.99 15.17
CA PRO A 24 2.76 7.23 16.39
C PRO A 24 1.38 7.84 16.14
N ARG A 25 1.14 8.46 14.97
CA ARG A 25 -0.14 9.09 14.60
C ARG A 25 -0.49 8.81 13.15
N ALA A 26 -1.78 8.84 12.81
CA ALA A 26 -2.25 8.67 11.44
C ALA A 26 -1.62 9.70 10.49
N GLY A 27 -1.69 11.00 10.83
CA GLY A 27 -1.14 12.08 10.03
C GLY A 27 0.37 12.00 9.84
N ALA A 28 1.12 11.53 10.85
CA ALA A 28 2.56 11.31 10.71
C ALA A 28 2.88 10.25 9.63
N ARG A 29 2.15 9.13 9.64
CA ARG A 29 2.32 8.07 8.63
C ARG A 29 1.90 8.55 7.25
N GLU A 30 0.79 9.28 7.16
CA GLU A 30 0.29 9.85 5.90
C GLU A 30 1.26 10.88 5.31
N ALA A 31 1.83 11.76 6.14
CA ALA A 31 2.84 12.72 5.71
C ALA A 31 4.13 12.05 5.24
N ALA A 32 4.60 11.01 5.95
CA ALA A 32 5.76 10.24 5.54
C ALA A 32 5.54 9.55 4.17
N ILE A 33 4.34 9.02 3.93
CA ILE A 33 3.97 8.45 2.62
C ILE A 33 3.93 9.55 1.56
N ALA A 34 3.24 10.67 1.82
CA ALA A 34 3.10 11.77 0.88
C ALA A 34 4.46 12.31 0.40
N ALA A 35 5.44 12.42 1.30
CA ALA A 35 6.80 12.85 0.99
C ALA A 35 7.57 11.90 0.06
N LEU A 36 7.12 10.65 -0.08
CA LEU A 36 7.76 9.60 -0.89
C LEU A 36 6.98 9.27 -2.17
N LEU A 37 5.79 9.86 -2.36
CA LEU A 37 4.99 9.60 -3.55
C LEU A 37 5.67 10.16 -4.80
N PRO A 38 5.95 9.33 -5.82
CA PRO A 38 6.48 9.84 -7.08
C PRO A 38 5.39 10.55 -7.87
N LYS A 39 5.79 11.50 -8.72
CA LYS A 39 4.89 12.12 -9.71
C LYS A 39 4.33 11.10 -10.71
N GLU A 40 5.16 10.16 -11.13
CA GLU A 40 4.87 9.17 -12.18
C GLU A 40 4.43 7.82 -11.59
N GLY A 41 3.51 7.17 -12.28
CA GLY A 41 3.05 5.81 -11.95
C GLY A 41 1.94 5.77 -10.90
N ALA A 42 1.04 4.80 -11.04
CA ALA A 42 -0.06 4.64 -10.11
C ALA A 42 0.44 4.18 -8.73
N SER A 43 0.12 4.93 -7.68
CA SER A 43 0.38 4.54 -6.30
C SER A 43 -0.92 4.18 -5.60
N VAL A 44 -0.92 3.11 -4.80
CA VAL A 44 -2.01 2.75 -3.91
C VAL A 44 -1.53 2.80 -2.47
N ILE A 45 -2.33 3.40 -1.60
CA ILE A 45 -2.06 3.53 -0.17
C ILE A 45 -3.20 2.87 0.59
N ILE A 46 -2.90 1.85 1.39
CA ILE A 46 -3.82 1.21 2.32
C ILE A 46 -3.52 1.75 3.71
N LEU A 47 -4.48 2.41 4.34
CA LEU A 47 -4.35 3.01 5.67
C LEU A 47 -5.21 2.26 6.68
N GLU A 48 -4.59 1.69 7.70
CA GLU A 48 -5.31 1.18 8.86
C GLU A 48 -5.69 2.32 9.81
N GLY A 49 -6.98 2.39 10.14
CA GLY A 49 -7.55 3.34 11.07
C GLY A 49 -8.06 4.63 10.43
N LEU A 50 -8.53 5.52 11.31
CA LEU A 50 -9.10 6.81 10.94
C LEU A 50 -7.99 7.87 10.83
N SER A 51 -8.25 8.88 9.99
CA SER A 51 -7.43 10.10 9.95
C SER A 51 -7.59 10.88 11.24
N ASP A 52 -6.55 11.62 11.63
CA ASP A 52 -6.53 12.59 12.73
C ASP A 52 -7.07 13.98 12.34
N GLY A 53 -7.56 14.13 11.10
CA GLY A 53 -8.02 15.40 10.53
C GLY A 53 -6.87 16.13 9.82
N GLY A 54 -7.09 16.55 8.58
CA GLY A 54 -6.03 17.14 7.75
C GLY A 54 -5.07 16.11 7.13
N SER A 55 -5.62 15.14 6.39
CA SER A 55 -4.85 14.10 5.69
C SER A 55 -3.92 14.69 4.63
N ALA A 56 -2.60 14.48 4.77
CA ALA A 56 -1.60 14.80 3.74
C ALA A 56 -1.78 14.02 2.43
N LEU A 57 -2.65 13.00 2.45
CA LEU A 57 -3.06 12.20 1.30
C LEU A 57 -4.47 12.57 0.80
N SER A 58 -4.90 13.81 1.03
CA SER A 58 -6.09 14.38 0.40
C SER A 58 -5.72 14.95 -0.97
N PHE A 59 -6.41 14.50 -2.01
CA PHE A 59 -6.17 14.94 -3.39
C PHE A 59 -7.43 15.56 -4.00
N ASP A 60 -8.11 16.42 -3.24
CA ASP A 60 -9.29 17.13 -3.75
C ASP A 60 -8.85 18.12 -4.85
N PRO A 61 -9.37 17.99 -6.08
CA PRO A 61 -9.06 18.94 -7.15
C PRO A 61 -9.43 20.40 -6.81
N THR A 62 -10.31 20.64 -5.82
CA THR A 62 -10.63 22.00 -5.38
C THR A 62 -9.52 22.67 -4.58
N ASP A 63 -8.61 21.89 -3.98
CA ASP A 63 -7.49 22.40 -3.17
C ASP A 63 -6.32 22.89 -4.04
N GLY A 64 -6.38 22.64 -5.35
CA GLY A 64 -5.39 23.09 -6.33
C GLY A 64 -4.93 21.98 -7.28
N PRO A 65 -3.94 22.27 -8.14
CA PRO A 65 -3.41 21.28 -9.07
C PRO A 65 -2.71 20.15 -8.30
N VAL A 66 -3.15 18.92 -8.55
CA VAL A 66 -2.55 17.72 -7.97
C VAL A 66 -1.25 17.39 -8.74
N PRO A 67 -0.09 17.25 -8.06
CA PRO A 67 1.21 17.14 -8.72
C PRO A 67 1.55 15.72 -9.21
N TYR A 68 0.54 14.91 -9.57
CA TYR A 68 0.71 13.51 -9.99
C TYR A 68 0.09 13.29 -11.37
N ASP A 69 0.78 12.54 -12.22
CA ASP A 69 0.26 12.16 -13.55
C ASP A 69 -0.91 11.15 -13.42
N THR A 70 -0.92 10.39 -12.33
CA THR A 70 -2.04 9.54 -11.92
C THR A 70 -2.31 9.78 -10.45
N VAL A 71 -3.51 10.22 -10.12
CA VAL A 71 -3.90 10.51 -8.73
C VAL A 71 -3.75 9.25 -7.87
N PRO A 72 -2.97 9.29 -6.78
CA PRO A 72 -2.79 8.14 -5.90
C PRO A 72 -4.12 7.69 -5.28
N GLN A 73 -4.33 6.38 -5.21
CA GLN A 73 -5.53 5.82 -4.62
C GLN A 73 -5.34 5.58 -3.13
N VAL A 74 -6.16 6.21 -2.29
CA VAL A 74 -6.17 6.01 -0.83
C VAL A 74 -7.33 5.10 -0.43
N LEU A 75 -7.02 4.00 0.24
CA LEU A 75 -7.97 3.01 0.75
C LEU A 75 -7.86 2.95 2.28
N ARG A 76 -8.94 3.25 2.99
CA ARG A 76 -8.96 3.14 4.46
C ARG A 76 -9.64 1.85 4.90
N ILE A 77 -9.03 1.15 5.86
CA ILE A 77 -9.57 -0.05 6.50
C ILE A 77 -9.67 0.20 8.01
N ALA A 78 -10.62 -0.45 8.68
CA ALA A 78 -10.84 -0.21 10.12
C ALA A 78 -9.63 -0.67 10.97
N PRO A 79 -9.40 -0.08 12.15
CA PRO A 79 -8.38 -0.56 13.09
C PRO A 79 -8.62 -2.04 13.45
N GLY A 80 -7.54 -2.80 13.66
CA GLY A 80 -7.63 -4.21 14.02
C GLY A 80 -7.90 -5.12 12.82
N CYS A 81 -8.19 -4.59 11.62
CA CYS A 81 -8.37 -5.40 10.41
C CYS A 81 -7.12 -6.18 10.00
N LEU A 82 -5.96 -5.74 10.47
CA LEU A 82 -4.67 -6.41 10.29
C LEU A 82 -4.35 -7.43 11.40
N HIS A 83 -5.29 -7.62 12.33
CA HIS A 83 -5.14 -8.43 13.54
C HIS A 83 -6.34 -9.38 13.78
N CYS A 84 -7.49 -9.09 13.16
CA CYS A 84 -8.72 -9.89 13.27
C CYS A 84 -8.81 -10.94 12.14
N SER A 85 -9.55 -12.04 12.38
CA SER A 85 -9.95 -13.07 11.40
C SER A 85 -8.99 -13.32 10.22
N GLY A 86 -7.68 -13.48 10.51
CA GLY A 86 -6.66 -13.78 9.50
C GLY A 86 -6.48 -12.71 8.42
N ASN A 87 -6.53 -11.43 8.80
CA ASN A 87 -6.31 -10.27 7.93
C ASN A 87 -7.31 -10.18 6.77
N LEU A 88 -8.54 -10.68 6.93
CA LEU A 88 -9.51 -10.84 5.84
C LEU A 88 -9.73 -9.56 5.03
N ILE A 89 -9.90 -8.42 5.70
CA ILE A 89 -10.12 -7.13 5.02
C ILE A 89 -8.88 -6.72 4.23
N LEU A 90 -7.67 -6.86 4.79
CA LEU A 90 -6.44 -6.60 4.05
C LEU A 90 -6.29 -7.56 2.87
N ARG A 91 -6.58 -8.84 3.04
CA ARG A 91 -6.54 -9.87 1.98
C ARG A 91 -7.45 -9.52 0.82
N VAL A 92 -8.70 -9.17 1.10
CA VAL A 92 -9.67 -8.78 0.07
C VAL A 92 -9.20 -7.49 -0.62
N THR A 93 -8.68 -6.54 0.14
CA THR A 93 -8.16 -5.27 -0.40
C THR A 93 -6.95 -5.52 -1.31
N LEU A 94 -5.95 -6.27 -0.86
CA LEU A 94 -4.78 -6.66 -1.65
C LEU A 94 -5.19 -7.43 -2.90
N ASN A 95 -6.08 -8.42 -2.80
CA ASN A 95 -6.53 -9.17 -3.97
C ASN A 95 -7.30 -8.29 -4.97
N ARG A 96 -7.96 -7.22 -4.51
CA ARG A 96 -8.60 -6.25 -5.40
C ARG A 96 -7.57 -5.34 -6.06
N VAL A 97 -6.59 -4.84 -5.31
CA VAL A 97 -5.50 -4.01 -5.79
C VAL A 97 -4.66 -4.78 -6.81
N LEU A 98 -4.23 -6.00 -6.50
CA LEU A 98 -3.33 -6.81 -7.34
C LEU A 98 -3.98 -7.33 -8.63
N ARG A 99 -5.32 -7.24 -8.80
CA ARG A 99 -5.96 -7.46 -10.11
C ARG A 99 -5.57 -6.40 -11.14
N ARG A 100 -5.29 -5.18 -10.68
CA ARG A 100 -4.75 -4.06 -11.46
C ARG A 100 -3.57 -3.48 -10.68
N PRO A 101 -2.43 -4.19 -10.68
CA PRO A 101 -1.33 -3.90 -9.77
C PRO A 101 -0.84 -2.45 -10.00
N PRO A 102 -0.69 -1.67 -8.92
CA PRO A 102 -0.11 -0.34 -9.01
C PRO A 102 1.40 -0.43 -9.29
N ALA A 103 2.01 0.69 -9.62
CA ALA A 103 3.46 0.80 -9.66
C ALA A 103 4.08 0.70 -8.26
N ARG A 104 3.34 1.12 -7.22
CA ARG A 104 3.78 1.13 -5.82
C ARG A 104 2.62 0.91 -4.86
N LEU A 105 2.90 0.24 -3.75
CA LEU A 105 1.95 -0.01 -2.67
C LEU A 105 2.52 0.42 -1.32
N TYR A 106 1.75 1.17 -0.56
CA TYR A 106 2.06 1.52 0.83
C TYR A 106 0.99 0.94 1.74
N ILE A 107 1.39 0.23 2.80
CA ILE A 107 0.47 -0.33 3.81
C ILE A 107 0.82 0.29 5.16
N SER A 108 -0.04 1.19 5.62
CA SER A 108 0.14 1.90 6.88
C SER A 108 -0.56 1.16 8.02
N LEU A 109 0.21 0.88 9.08
CA LEU A 109 -0.22 0.14 10.26
C LEU A 109 -0.54 1.10 11.40
N ALA A 110 -1.67 0.89 12.08
CA ALA A 110 -2.03 1.70 13.24
C ALA A 110 -1.13 1.42 14.47
N SER A 111 -0.56 0.21 14.54
CA SER A 111 0.40 -0.22 15.56
C SER A 111 1.57 -0.95 14.93
N ALA A 112 2.77 -0.77 15.48
CA ALA A 112 3.97 -1.50 15.08
C ALA A 112 4.07 -2.91 15.71
N GLU A 113 3.23 -3.22 16.69
CA GLU A 113 3.26 -4.47 17.47
C GLU A 113 3.24 -5.73 16.60
N HIS A 114 2.59 -5.68 15.44
CA HIS A 114 2.41 -6.84 14.56
C HIS A 114 3.11 -6.67 13.20
N LEU A 115 4.06 -5.74 13.10
CA LEU A 115 4.80 -5.48 11.86
C LEU A 115 5.51 -6.74 11.35
N GLU A 116 6.26 -7.42 12.21
CA GLU A 116 7.01 -8.63 11.85
C GLU A 116 6.08 -9.77 11.43
N GLN A 117 4.97 -9.95 12.14
CA GLN A 117 3.97 -10.97 11.81
C GLN A 117 3.32 -10.70 10.45
N LEU A 118 2.95 -9.44 10.18
CA LEU A 118 2.39 -9.04 8.90
C LEU A 118 3.40 -9.24 7.76
N ARG A 119 4.65 -8.84 7.98
CA ARG A 119 5.74 -8.97 6.99
C ARG A 119 5.99 -10.44 6.64
N SER A 120 6.06 -11.30 7.65
CA SER A 120 6.17 -12.75 7.48
C SER A 120 5.02 -13.27 6.61
N TRP A 121 3.78 -12.93 6.97
CA TRP A 121 2.60 -13.34 6.20
C TRP A 121 2.58 -12.82 4.75
N LEU A 122 3.02 -11.58 4.49
CA LEU A 122 3.13 -11.03 3.13
C LEU A 122 4.25 -11.65 2.30
N SER A 123 5.26 -12.24 2.95
CA SER A 123 6.35 -12.97 2.29
C SER A 123 5.93 -14.38 1.87
N GLU A 124 4.85 -14.91 2.42
CA GLU A 124 4.31 -16.21 2.09
C GLU A 124 3.45 -16.19 0.81
N ALA A 125 3.24 -17.35 0.21
CA ALA A 125 2.37 -17.49 -0.95
C ALA A 125 0.90 -17.10 -0.63
N PRO A 126 0.19 -16.41 -1.53
CA PRO A 126 0.61 -16.01 -2.87
C PRO A 126 1.38 -14.68 -2.92
N TYR A 127 1.43 -13.92 -1.82
CA TYR A 127 1.90 -12.54 -1.83
C TYR A 127 3.41 -12.41 -2.02
N GLY A 128 4.21 -13.37 -1.56
CA GLY A 128 5.66 -13.36 -1.78
C GLY A 128 6.09 -13.39 -3.25
N ALA A 129 5.20 -13.82 -4.16
CA ALA A 129 5.44 -13.76 -5.61
C ALA A 129 4.84 -12.50 -6.28
N LEU A 130 3.97 -11.77 -5.58
CA LEU A 130 3.22 -10.63 -6.11
C LEU A 130 3.70 -9.29 -5.55
N LEU A 131 4.35 -9.30 -4.39
CA LEU A 131 4.85 -8.13 -3.69
C LEU A 131 6.37 -8.23 -3.55
N GLU A 132 7.04 -7.12 -3.80
CA GLU A 132 8.44 -6.95 -3.46
C GLU A 132 8.51 -6.09 -2.20
N LEU A 133 8.65 -6.73 -1.04
CA LEU A 133 8.70 -6.02 0.25
C LEU A 133 10.01 -5.22 0.36
N GLN A 134 9.87 -3.91 0.48
CA GLN A 134 10.95 -2.94 0.64
C GLN A 134 11.22 -2.67 2.13
N ASP A 135 12.27 -1.91 2.44
CA ASP A 135 12.54 -1.48 3.82
C ASP A 135 11.35 -0.71 4.41
N ASP A 136 11.07 -0.96 5.69
CA ASP A 136 9.93 -0.39 6.37
C ASP A 136 10.14 1.12 6.61
N ILE A 137 9.06 1.90 6.53
CA ILE A 137 9.09 3.35 6.77
C ILE A 137 8.61 3.63 8.19
N ALA A 138 9.52 4.15 9.03
CA ALA A 138 9.18 4.63 10.36
C ALA A 138 8.91 6.14 10.33
N ALA A 139 7.64 6.53 10.45
CA ALA A 139 7.26 7.93 10.48
C ALA A 139 7.61 8.58 11.82
N SER A 140 8.27 9.74 11.76
CA SER A 140 8.57 10.56 12.93
C SER A 140 7.38 11.44 13.31
N SER A 141 7.29 11.80 14.59
CA SER A 141 6.23 12.64 15.14
C SER A 141 6.42 14.13 14.87
N GLN A 142 7.08 14.54 13.78
CA GLN A 142 7.29 15.97 13.53
C GLN A 142 5.95 16.70 13.44
N PRO A 143 5.81 17.85 14.11
CA PRO A 143 4.60 18.65 14.02
C PRO A 143 4.48 19.20 12.59
N VAL A 144 3.29 19.05 12.02
CA VAL A 144 2.84 19.87 10.90
C VAL A 144 2.53 21.24 11.49
N ASP A 145 3.41 22.20 11.23
CA ASP A 145 3.23 23.63 11.56
C ASP A 145 2.11 24.25 10.70
#